data_AF-A0A7W0JZT3-F1
#
_entry.id   AF-A0A7W0JZT3-F1
#
_cell.length_a   1.000
_cell.length_b   1.000
_cell.length_c   1.000
_cell.angle_alpha   90.00
_cell.angle_beta   90.00
_cell.angle_gamma   90.00
#
_symmetry.space_group_name_H-M   'P 1'
#
loop_
_entity.id
_entity.type
_entity.pdbx_description
1 polymer ?
#
loop_
_entity_poly.entity_id
_entity_poly.type
_entity_poly.pdbx_seq_one_letter_code
_entity_poly.pdbx_strand_id
1 'polypeptide(L)'
;AGLVLDRLVDALERIAEALTTRRPEAADAALLAVARADGAHDGLVGTLETAGEAARLSPQRRGALGGLDRYAVAAGELGRMIENVRALARGATRAIDLKDSVPPEAVQAIEELAAGAGALKDYLEGGEPEPARDAAVRAAALANAVLDTTGNLSAVHIVGQIRLAAVDLLRAAGTPREAAQEAVRTARLAGLPSGGS
;
A
#
# COMPACT_ATOMS: atom_id res chain seq x y z
N ALA A 1 -5.71 13.57 4.14
CA ALA A 1 -5.02 12.28 3.97
C ALA A 1 -5.47 11.23 4.99
N GLY A 2 -5.63 11.57 6.28
CA GLY A 2 -6.01 10.61 7.33
C GLY A 2 -7.17 9.66 6.98
N LEU A 3 -8.31 10.19 6.49
CA LEU A 3 -9.42 9.34 6.06
C LEU A 3 -9.04 8.36 4.94
N VAL A 4 -8.24 8.77 3.95
CA VAL A 4 -7.81 7.91 2.84
C VAL A 4 -6.96 6.76 3.38
N LEU A 5 -6.04 7.06 4.30
CA LEU A 5 -5.18 6.06 4.94
C LEU A 5 -5.99 5.10 5.79
N ASP A 6 -6.90 5.59 6.63
CA ASP A 6 -7.78 4.75 7.44
C ASP A 6 -8.62 3.79 6.56
N ARG A 7 -9.07 4.25 5.38
CA ARG A 7 -9.79 3.41 4.41
C ARG A 7 -8.88 2.42 3.68
N LEU A 8 -7.65 2.81 3.40
CA LEU A 8 -6.66 1.93 2.76
C LEU A 8 -6.24 0.80 3.70
N VAL A 9 -6.07 1.09 5.00
CA VAL A 9 -5.86 0.10 6.06
C VAL A 9 -7.03 -0.89 6.11
N ASP A 10 -8.28 -0.40 6.23
CA ASP A 10 -9.49 -1.26 6.21
C ASP A 10 -9.56 -2.14 4.96
N ALA A 11 -9.18 -1.61 3.80
CA ALA A 11 -9.15 -2.38 2.56
C ALA A 11 -8.11 -3.51 2.58
N LEU A 12 -6.88 -3.23 3.00
CA LEU A 12 -5.81 -4.21 3.09
C LEU A 12 -6.12 -5.31 4.12
N GLU A 13 -6.61 -4.94 5.30
CA GLU A 13 -7.02 -5.89 6.35
C GLU A 13 -8.13 -6.84 5.85
N ARG A 14 -9.14 -6.31 5.13
CA ARG A 14 -10.20 -7.14 4.55
C ARG A 14 -9.71 -8.07 3.44
N ILE A 15 -8.72 -7.65 2.64
CA ILE A 15 -8.11 -8.54 1.65
C ILE A 15 -7.39 -9.69 2.35
N ALA A 16 -6.63 -9.40 3.41
CA ALA A 16 -5.96 -10.42 4.22
C ALA A 16 -6.98 -11.37 4.86
N GLU A 17 -8.07 -10.85 5.43
CA GLU A 17 -9.17 -11.65 5.97
C GLU A 17 -9.81 -12.53 4.90
N ALA A 18 -10.07 -12.00 3.70
CA ALA A 18 -10.66 -12.76 2.61
C ALA A 18 -9.77 -13.94 2.17
N LEU A 19 -8.47 -13.72 2.06
CA LEU A 19 -7.50 -14.77 1.71
C LEU A 19 -7.38 -15.85 2.80
N THR A 20 -7.42 -15.44 4.08
CA THR A 20 -7.37 -16.36 5.23
C THR A 20 -8.64 -17.18 5.36
N THR A 21 -9.81 -16.54 5.32
CA THR A 21 -11.11 -17.19 5.53
C THR A 21 -11.61 -17.92 4.30
N ARG A 22 -11.15 -17.52 3.11
CA ARG A 22 -11.55 -18.04 1.80
C ARG A 22 -13.07 -17.98 1.56
N ARG A 23 -13.72 -16.96 2.13
CA ARG A 23 -15.17 -16.74 1.98
C ARG A 23 -15.46 -15.71 0.89
N PRO A 24 -16.35 -15.99 -0.07
CA PRO A 24 -16.74 -15.02 -1.09
C PRO A 24 -17.23 -13.68 -0.51
N GLU A 25 -17.98 -13.73 0.59
CA GLU A 25 -18.53 -12.54 1.25
C GLU A 25 -17.42 -11.61 1.79
N ALA A 26 -16.31 -12.19 2.25
CA ALA A 26 -15.14 -11.43 2.69
C ALA A 26 -14.44 -10.76 1.50
N ALA A 27 -14.37 -11.44 0.35
CA ALA A 27 -13.81 -10.87 -0.88
C ALA A 27 -14.65 -9.70 -1.42
N ASP A 28 -15.98 -9.81 -1.38
CA ASP A 28 -16.89 -8.71 -1.74
C ASP A 28 -16.73 -7.53 -0.78
N ALA A 29 -16.61 -7.80 0.52
CA ALA A 29 -16.38 -6.77 1.52
C ALA A 29 -15.04 -6.04 1.31
N ALA A 30 -13.99 -6.75 0.87
CA ALA A 30 -12.71 -6.17 0.50
C ALA A 30 -12.82 -5.24 -0.72
N LEU A 31 -13.49 -5.66 -1.79
CA LEU A 31 -13.73 -4.81 -2.96
C LEU A 31 -14.51 -3.53 -2.63
N LEU A 32 -15.53 -3.65 -1.77
CA LEU A 32 -16.28 -2.48 -1.27
C LEU A 32 -15.39 -1.54 -0.45
N ALA A 33 -14.44 -2.07 0.34
CA ALA A 33 -13.51 -1.25 1.10
C ALA A 33 -12.54 -0.48 0.20
N VAL A 34 -12.02 -1.14 -0.85
CA VAL A 34 -11.21 -0.46 -1.87
C VAL A 34 -11.98 0.68 -2.54
N ALA A 35 -13.26 0.44 -2.91
CA ALA A 35 -14.08 1.49 -3.50
C ALA A 35 -14.32 2.69 -2.56
N ARG A 36 -14.38 2.46 -1.24
CA ARG A 36 -14.44 3.55 -0.25
C ARG A 36 -13.13 4.32 -0.13
N ALA A 37 -11.99 3.64 -0.24
CA ALA A 37 -10.67 4.29 -0.24
C ALA A 37 -10.50 5.20 -1.48
N ASP A 38 -10.94 4.71 -2.64
CA ASP A 38 -10.98 5.45 -3.91
C ASP A 38 -11.81 6.74 -3.80
N GLY A 39 -13.06 6.64 -3.35
CA GLY A 39 -13.90 7.83 -3.18
C GLY A 39 -13.36 8.82 -2.12
N ALA A 40 -12.67 8.33 -1.08
CA ALA A 40 -12.00 9.21 -0.12
C ALA A 40 -10.79 9.93 -0.75
N HIS A 41 -10.07 9.24 -1.64
CA HIS A 41 -8.94 9.81 -2.39
C HIS A 41 -9.41 10.89 -3.38
N ASP A 42 -10.48 10.65 -4.13
CA ASP A 42 -11.09 11.65 -5.01
C ASP A 42 -11.46 12.93 -4.24
N GLY A 43 -12.07 12.78 -3.07
CA GLY A 43 -12.40 13.91 -2.19
C GLY A 43 -11.17 14.67 -1.68
N LEU A 44 -10.07 13.96 -1.39
CA LEU A 44 -8.80 14.57 -1.02
C LEU A 44 -8.21 15.38 -2.17
N VAL A 45 -8.17 14.81 -3.38
CA VAL A 45 -7.64 15.48 -4.58
C VAL A 45 -8.42 16.76 -4.86
N GLY A 46 -9.75 16.70 -4.88
CA GLY A 46 -10.59 17.90 -5.11
C GLY A 46 -10.38 18.99 -4.04
N THR A 47 -10.13 18.59 -2.79
CA THR A 47 -9.80 19.54 -1.70
C THR A 47 -8.43 20.21 -1.95
N LEU A 48 -7.42 19.45 -2.34
CA LEU A 48 -6.07 19.96 -2.61
C LEU A 48 -6.06 20.90 -3.82
N GLU A 49 -6.81 20.58 -4.88
CA GLU A 49 -6.97 21.43 -6.06
C GLU A 49 -7.59 22.79 -5.70
N THR A 50 -8.68 22.76 -4.94
CA THR A 50 -9.36 23.97 -4.45
C THR A 50 -8.43 24.83 -3.59
N ALA A 51 -7.67 24.21 -2.69
CA ALA A 51 -6.71 24.91 -1.84
C ALA A 51 -5.55 25.52 -2.66
N GLY A 52 -5.04 24.80 -3.66
CA GLY A 52 -4.00 25.28 -4.56
C GLY A 52 -4.45 26.48 -5.40
N GLU A 53 -5.68 26.47 -5.90
CA GLU A 53 -6.26 27.61 -6.62
C GLU A 53 -6.40 28.85 -5.72
N ALA A 54 -6.94 28.67 -4.50
CA ALA A 54 -7.07 29.75 -3.53
C ALA A 54 -5.70 30.37 -3.15
N ALA A 55 -4.64 29.56 -3.06
CA ALA A 55 -3.29 30.02 -2.76
C ALA A 55 -2.65 30.81 -3.93
N ARG A 56 -2.94 30.45 -5.19
CA ARG A 56 -2.48 31.21 -6.36
C ARG A 56 -3.10 32.60 -6.45
N LEU A 57 -4.35 32.75 -6.03
CA LEU A 57 -5.10 34.01 -6.09
C LEU A 57 -4.75 35.01 -4.96
N SER A 58 -4.02 34.61 -3.91
CA SER A 58 -3.70 35.47 -2.77
C SER A 58 -2.20 35.43 -2.41
N PRO A 59 -1.45 36.55 -2.56
CA PRO A 59 -0.02 36.62 -2.24
C PRO A 59 0.32 36.26 -0.78
N GLN A 60 -0.55 36.60 0.18
CA GLN A 60 -0.35 36.26 1.60
C GLN A 60 -0.40 34.75 1.88
N ARG A 61 -0.99 33.95 0.99
CA ARG A 61 -1.18 32.50 1.17
C ARG A 61 -0.12 31.64 0.47
N ARG A 62 0.82 32.24 -0.27
CA ARG A 62 1.90 31.49 -0.95
C ARG A 62 2.83 30.76 0.02
N GLY A 63 3.03 31.27 1.24
CA GLY A 63 3.82 30.60 2.28
C GLY A 63 3.25 29.26 2.75
N ALA A 64 1.95 29.02 2.56
CA ALA A 64 1.30 27.75 2.90
C ALA A 64 1.53 26.64 1.86
N LEU A 65 2.16 26.96 0.71
CA LEU A 65 2.38 26.01 -0.39
C LEU A 65 3.40 24.91 -0.06
N GLY A 66 4.43 25.19 0.75
CA GLY A 66 5.47 24.19 1.05
C GLY A 66 4.96 22.97 1.84
N GLY A 67 3.93 23.14 2.68
CA GLY A 67 3.26 22.02 3.34
C GLY A 67 2.35 21.25 2.39
N LEU A 68 1.67 21.96 1.47
CA LEU A 68 0.80 21.36 0.46
C LEU A 68 1.56 20.45 -0.51
N ASP A 69 2.83 20.75 -0.83
CA ASP A 69 3.64 19.93 -1.73
C ASP A 69 3.86 18.50 -1.21
N ARG A 70 4.12 18.33 0.10
CA ARG A 70 4.26 16.98 0.70
C ARG A 70 2.97 16.18 0.58
N TYR A 71 1.83 16.82 0.84
CA TYR A 71 0.52 16.19 0.72
C TYR A 71 0.12 15.90 -0.73
N ALA A 72 0.49 16.76 -1.68
CA ALA A 72 0.22 16.59 -3.10
C ALA A 72 1.00 15.40 -3.67
N VAL A 73 2.29 15.28 -3.33
CA VAL A 73 3.11 14.12 -3.71
C VAL A 73 2.54 12.84 -3.11
N ALA A 74 2.23 12.84 -1.81
CA ALA A 74 1.64 11.68 -1.15
C ALA A 74 0.27 11.30 -1.76
N ALA A 75 -0.58 12.27 -2.12
CA ALA A 75 -1.85 12.01 -2.76
C ALA A 75 -1.69 11.30 -4.11
N GLY A 76 -0.72 11.71 -4.93
CA GLY A 76 -0.44 11.04 -6.21
C GLY A 76 0.00 9.58 -6.03
N GLU A 77 0.85 9.30 -5.04
CA GLU A 77 1.30 7.93 -4.76
C GLU A 77 0.20 7.07 -4.11
N LEU A 78 -0.65 7.66 -3.25
CA LEU A 78 -1.81 6.97 -2.67
C LEU A 78 -2.82 6.54 -3.74
N GLY A 79 -3.02 7.34 -4.79
CA GLY A 79 -3.88 6.95 -5.91
C GLY A 79 -3.38 5.68 -6.60
N ARG A 80 -2.08 5.63 -6.92
CA ARG A 80 -1.43 4.43 -7.50
C ARG A 80 -1.51 3.22 -6.57
N MET A 81 -1.29 3.44 -5.27
CA MET A 81 -1.41 2.37 -4.28
C MET A 81 -2.83 1.81 -4.25
N ILE A 82 -3.88 2.65 -4.29
CA ILE A 82 -5.27 2.21 -4.35
C ILE A 82 -5.57 1.40 -5.61
N GLU A 83 -5.02 1.78 -6.77
CA GLU A 83 -5.13 1.00 -8.02
C GLU A 83 -4.51 -0.40 -7.86
N ASN A 84 -3.30 -0.49 -7.30
CA ASN A 84 -2.63 -1.76 -7.04
C ASN A 84 -3.38 -2.60 -6.00
N VAL A 85 -3.92 -1.99 -4.95
CA VAL A 85 -4.76 -2.67 -3.94
C VAL A 85 -6.09 -3.16 -4.54
N ARG A 86 -6.66 -2.45 -5.52
CA ARG A 86 -7.82 -2.94 -6.28
C ARG A 86 -7.48 -4.16 -7.11
N ALA A 87 -6.35 -4.14 -7.80
CA ALA A 87 -5.87 -5.28 -8.58
C ALA A 87 -5.54 -6.48 -7.67
N LEU A 88 -5.03 -6.22 -6.46
CA LEU A 88 -4.80 -7.21 -5.40
C LEU A 88 -6.12 -7.83 -4.92
N ALA A 89 -7.12 -7.01 -4.57
CA ALA A 89 -8.44 -7.49 -4.14
C ALA A 89 -9.10 -8.38 -5.19
N ARG A 90 -9.06 -7.98 -6.47
CA ARG A 90 -9.55 -8.81 -7.59
C ARG A 90 -8.76 -10.11 -7.74
N GLY A 91 -7.45 -10.07 -7.52
CA GLY A 91 -6.59 -11.25 -7.48
C GLY A 91 -6.98 -12.22 -6.37
N ALA A 92 -7.29 -11.70 -5.18
CA ALA A 92 -7.77 -12.48 -4.05
C ALA A 92 -9.13 -13.13 -4.35
N THR A 93 -10.11 -12.40 -4.86
CA THR A 93 -11.40 -12.96 -5.31
C THR A 93 -11.19 -14.12 -6.29
N ARG A 94 -10.37 -13.90 -7.32
CA ARG A 94 -10.06 -14.93 -8.32
C ARG A 94 -9.40 -16.16 -7.70
N ALA A 95 -8.45 -15.98 -6.78
CA ALA A 95 -7.79 -17.09 -6.10
C ALA A 95 -8.78 -17.92 -5.26
N ILE A 96 -9.73 -17.25 -4.60
CA ILE A 96 -10.79 -17.90 -3.82
C ILE A 96 -11.73 -18.69 -4.74
N ASP A 97 -12.20 -18.08 -5.83
CA ASP A 97 -13.10 -18.70 -6.81
C ASP A 97 -12.47 -19.96 -7.45
N LEU A 98 -11.20 -19.86 -7.81
CA LEU A 98 -10.43 -20.97 -8.40
C LEU A 98 -9.97 -22.00 -7.36
N LYS A 99 -10.20 -21.73 -6.06
CA LYS A 99 -9.72 -22.53 -4.94
C LYS A 99 -8.19 -22.68 -4.93
N ASP A 100 -7.47 -21.68 -5.46
CA ASP A 100 -6.02 -21.63 -5.45
C ASP A 100 -5.49 -21.44 -4.03
N SER A 101 -4.39 -22.11 -3.71
CA SER A 101 -3.67 -21.89 -2.46
C SER A 101 -2.84 -20.61 -2.57
N VAL A 102 -3.05 -19.68 -1.64
CA VAL A 102 -2.24 -18.48 -1.49
C VAL A 102 -1.32 -18.71 -0.29
N PRO A 103 0.02 -18.60 -0.47
CA PRO A 103 0.96 -18.80 0.63
C PRO A 103 0.72 -17.82 1.79
N PRO A 104 0.86 -18.25 3.06
CA PRO A 104 0.66 -17.40 4.23
C PRO A 104 1.50 -16.12 4.23
N GLU A 105 2.71 -16.17 3.68
CA GLU A 105 3.63 -15.03 3.58
C GLU A 105 3.04 -13.92 2.70
N ALA A 106 2.22 -14.25 1.69
CA ALA A 106 1.52 -13.25 0.89
C ALA A 106 0.45 -12.51 1.73
N VAL A 107 -0.22 -13.21 2.65
CA VAL A 107 -1.18 -12.58 3.58
C VAL A 107 -0.45 -11.67 4.57
N GLN A 108 0.64 -12.15 5.18
CA GLN A 108 1.48 -11.35 6.08
C GLN A 108 2.04 -10.10 5.39
N ALA A 109 2.39 -10.21 4.11
CA ALA A 109 2.86 -9.05 3.35
C ALA A 109 1.78 -7.97 3.19
N ILE A 110 0.51 -8.37 3.04
CA ILE A 110 -0.63 -7.45 2.97
C ILE A 110 -0.86 -6.79 4.33
N GLU A 111 -0.71 -7.53 5.43
CA GLU A 111 -0.78 -6.99 6.80
C GLU A 111 0.34 -5.96 7.06
N GLU A 112 1.56 -6.20 6.58
CA GLU A 112 2.65 -5.22 6.64
C GLU A 112 2.37 -3.97 5.80
N LEU A 113 1.73 -4.10 4.63
CA LEU A 113 1.24 -2.94 3.89
C LEU A 113 0.20 -2.15 4.67
N ALA A 114 -0.70 -2.82 5.39
CA ALA A 114 -1.70 -2.16 6.23
C ALA A 114 -1.03 -1.40 7.39
N ALA A 115 -0.08 -2.04 8.08
CA ALA A 115 0.72 -1.40 9.13
C ALA A 115 1.47 -0.17 8.60
N GLY A 116 2.07 -0.28 7.41
CA GLY A 116 2.78 0.81 6.76
C GLY A 116 1.87 1.96 6.33
N ALA A 117 0.68 1.68 5.81
CA ALA A 117 -0.33 2.69 5.50
C ALA A 117 -0.82 3.42 6.77
N GLY A 118 -0.94 2.70 7.89
CA GLY A 118 -1.21 3.29 9.20
C GLY A 118 -0.09 4.24 9.64
N ALA A 119 1.16 3.78 9.59
CA ALA A 119 2.33 4.58 9.95
C ALA A 119 2.55 5.80 9.03
N LEU A 120 2.12 5.72 7.77
CA LEU A 120 2.19 6.85 6.84
C LEU A 120 1.35 8.05 7.32
N LYS A 121 0.29 7.80 8.10
CA LYS A 121 -0.53 8.85 8.71
C LYS A 121 0.31 9.73 9.63
N ASP A 122 1.05 9.10 10.53
CA ASP A 122 1.92 9.79 11.50
C ASP A 122 3.00 10.60 10.77
N TYR A 123 3.60 10.04 9.71
CA TYR A 123 4.59 10.76 8.89
C TYR A 123 4.01 12.02 8.23
N LEU A 124 2.80 11.95 7.68
CA LEU A 124 2.15 13.11 7.07
C LEU A 124 1.80 14.20 8.11
N GLU A 125 1.61 13.80 9.37
CA GLU A 125 1.39 14.70 10.51
C GLU A 125 2.70 15.24 11.12
N GLY A 126 3.86 14.90 10.54
CA GLY A 126 5.16 15.43 10.93
C GLY A 126 6.05 14.46 11.69
N GLY A 127 5.62 13.20 11.85
CA GLY A 127 6.44 12.12 12.41
C GLY A 127 7.53 11.63 11.46
N GLU A 128 8.25 10.60 11.91
CA GLU A 128 9.34 9.97 11.15
C GLU A 128 8.80 9.05 10.04
N PRO A 129 9.44 9.01 8.85
CA PRO A 129 9.00 8.14 7.75
C PRO A 129 9.40 6.66 7.93
N GLU A 130 10.38 6.35 8.77
CA GLU A 130 10.99 5.02 8.93
C GLU A 130 9.96 3.92 9.23
N PRO A 131 8.98 4.09 10.14
CA PRO A 131 8.00 3.03 10.40
C PRO A 131 7.20 2.60 9.17
N ALA A 132 6.81 3.55 8.31
CA ALA A 132 6.11 3.26 7.05
C ALA A 132 7.05 2.60 6.03
N ARG A 133 8.31 3.05 5.96
CA ARG A 133 9.32 2.50 5.05
C ARG A 133 9.69 1.06 5.42
N ASP A 134 9.91 0.80 6.70
CA ASP A 134 10.30 -0.52 7.20
C ASP A 134 9.17 -1.53 6.97
N ALA A 135 7.92 -1.14 7.19
CA ALA A 135 6.75 -1.97 6.90
C ALA A 135 6.65 -2.30 5.40
N ALA A 136 6.86 -1.31 4.52
CA ALA A 136 6.89 -1.54 3.08
C ALA A 136 8.00 -2.52 2.65
N VAL A 137 9.19 -2.41 3.26
CA VAL A 137 10.31 -3.32 3.00
C VAL A 137 10.03 -4.73 3.53
N ARG A 138 9.42 -4.88 4.71
CA ARG A 138 8.99 -6.18 5.23
C ARG A 138 7.93 -6.83 4.35
N ALA A 139 6.93 -6.07 3.89
CA ALA A 139 5.94 -6.53 2.92
C ALA A 139 6.61 -7.04 1.63
N ALA A 140 7.56 -6.29 1.07
CA ALA A 140 8.30 -6.69 -0.11
C ALA A 140 9.16 -7.94 0.13
N ALA A 141 9.79 -8.08 1.30
CA ALA A 141 10.59 -9.23 1.67
C ALA A 141 9.74 -10.52 1.73
N LEU A 142 8.58 -10.45 2.37
CA LEU A 142 7.62 -11.55 2.44
C LEU A 142 7.11 -11.93 1.05
N ALA A 143 6.71 -10.94 0.24
CA ALA A 143 6.28 -11.14 -1.14
C ALA A 143 7.37 -11.79 -2.02
N ASN A 144 8.63 -11.37 -1.89
CA ASN A 144 9.74 -11.96 -2.63
C ASN A 144 9.97 -13.42 -2.24
N ALA A 145 9.86 -13.78 -0.95
CA ALA A 145 10.01 -15.16 -0.50
C ALA A 145 8.96 -16.12 -1.10
N VAL A 146 7.76 -15.61 -1.42
CA VAL A 146 6.72 -16.38 -2.11
C VAL A 146 7.13 -16.77 -3.53
N LEU A 147 7.81 -15.89 -4.27
CA LEU A 147 8.21 -16.18 -5.66
C LEU A 147 9.20 -17.35 -5.77
N ASP A 148 9.99 -17.58 -4.72
CA ASP A 148 10.95 -18.67 -4.68
C ASP A 148 10.27 -20.04 -4.47
N THR A 149 9.00 -20.05 -4.05
CA THR A 149 8.31 -21.26 -3.56
C THR A 149 7.05 -21.63 -4.34
N THR A 150 6.56 -20.78 -5.26
CA THR A 150 5.32 -21.06 -6.00
C THR A 150 5.36 -20.71 -7.48
N GLY A 151 4.83 -21.62 -8.31
CA GLY A 151 4.49 -21.38 -9.71
C GLY A 151 3.01 -21.05 -9.94
N ASN A 152 2.22 -20.89 -8.87
CA ASN A 152 0.79 -20.60 -8.97
C ASN A 152 0.58 -19.18 -9.52
N LEU A 153 -0.15 -19.06 -10.64
CA LEU A 153 -0.37 -17.79 -11.32
C LEU A 153 -1.13 -16.76 -10.46
N SER A 154 -2.09 -17.20 -9.65
CA SER A 154 -2.83 -16.35 -8.72
C SER A 154 -1.89 -15.79 -7.64
N ALA A 155 -1.00 -16.62 -7.10
CA ALA A 155 0.01 -16.17 -6.14
C ALA A 155 1.01 -15.19 -6.76
N VAL A 156 1.48 -15.45 -7.99
CA VAL A 156 2.39 -14.55 -8.72
C VAL A 156 1.73 -13.19 -8.98
N HIS A 157 0.45 -13.16 -9.37
CA HIS A 157 -0.32 -11.92 -9.55
C HIS A 157 -0.42 -11.13 -8.24
N ILE A 158 -0.86 -11.77 -7.16
CA ILE A 158 -0.99 -11.17 -5.82
C ILE A 158 0.34 -10.56 -5.37
N VAL A 159 1.43 -11.32 -5.47
CA VAL A 159 2.78 -10.86 -5.13
C VAL A 159 3.21 -9.67 -5.97
N GLY A 160 2.93 -9.67 -7.27
CA GLY A 160 3.21 -8.54 -8.15
C GLY A 160 2.54 -7.26 -7.64
N GLN A 161 1.27 -7.33 -7.23
CA GLN A 161 0.53 -6.18 -6.70
C GLN A 161 1.08 -5.71 -5.35
N ILE A 162 1.45 -6.64 -4.45
CA ILE A 162 2.07 -6.30 -3.17
C ILE A 162 3.37 -5.52 -3.38
N ARG A 163 4.22 -5.97 -4.32
CA ARG A 163 5.49 -5.30 -4.63
C ARG A 163 5.28 -3.89 -5.19
N LEU A 164 4.28 -3.70 -6.05
CA LEU A 164 3.93 -2.37 -6.57
C LEU A 164 3.40 -1.46 -5.47
N ALA A 165 2.49 -1.96 -4.61
CA ALA A 165 1.97 -1.20 -3.48
C ALA A 165 3.07 -0.82 -2.47
N ALA A 166 4.06 -1.70 -2.24
CA ALA A 166 5.22 -1.38 -1.41
C ALA A 166 6.07 -0.24 -2.01
N VAL A 167 6.25 -0.19 -3.34
CA VAL A 167 6.91 0.93 -4.01
C VAL A 167 6.13 2.22 -3.80
N ASP A 168 4.81 2.21 -4.01
CA ASP A 168 3.98 3.40 -3.83
C ASP A 168 4.01 3.91 -2.38
N LEU A 169 3.97 3.00 -1.40
CA LEU A 169 4.07 3.34 0.02
C LEU A 169 5.43 3.96 0.36
N LEU A 170 6.54 3.40 -0.13
CA LEU A 170 7.87 3.98 0.04
C LEU A 170 7.95 5.39 -0.55
N ARG A 171 7.34 5.59 -1.72
CA ARG A 171 7.29 6.89 -2.41
C ARG A 171 6.43 7.90 -1.66
N ALA A 172 5.28 7.48 -1.12
CA ALA A 172 4.45 8.30 -0.26
C ALA A 172 5.18 8.70 1.03
N ALA A 173 6.05 7.83 1.55
CA ALA A 173 6.98 8.11 2.66
C ALA A 173 8.27 8.88 2.22
N GLY A 174 8.28 9.49 1.03
CA GLY A 174 9.36 10.36 0.56
C GLY A 174 10.56 9.67 -0.08
N THR A 175 10.50 8.36 -0.34
CA THR A 175 11.62 7.65 -1.00
C THR A 175 11.62 7.93 -2.51
N PRO A 176 12.76 8.29 -3.11
CA PRO A 176 12.87 8.44 -4.57
C PRO A 176 12.49 7.16 -5.33
N ARG A 177 12.02 7.30 -6.58
CA ARG A 177 11.49 6.16 -7.37
C ARG A 177 12.47 5.01 -7.48
N GLU A 178 13.69 5.32 -7.90
CA GLU A 178 14.73 4.33 -8.17
C GLU A 178 15.14 3.61 -6.89
N ALA A 179 15.30 4.35 -5.79
CA ALA A 179 15.59 3.79 -4.48
C ALA A 179 14.45 2.91 -3.96
N ALA A 180 13.19 3.31 -4.13
CA ALA A 180 12.03 2.51 -3.73
C ALA A 180 11.95 1.20 -4.52
N GLN A 181 12.18 1.26 -5.84
CA GLN A 181 12.20 0.08 -6.70
C GLN A 181 13.35 -0.87 -6.35
N GLU A 182 14.53 -0.33 -6.07
CA GLU A 182 15.69 -1.13 -5.66
C GLU A 182 15.49 -1.77 -4.29
N ALA A 183 14.95 -1.04 -3.31
CA ALA A 183 14.62 -1.57 -2.00
C ALA A 183 13.64 -2.75 -2.10
N VAL A 184 12.56 -2.62 -2.88
CA VAL A 184 11.59 -3.71 -3.09
C VAL A 184 12.20 -4.90 -3.84
N ARG A 185 13.10 -4.65 -4.81
CA ARG A 185 13.78 -5.72 -5.57
C ARG A 185 14.72 -6.55 -4.70
N THR A 186 15.45 -5.88 -3.81
CA THR A 186 16.50 -6.48 -2.98
C THR A 186 16.01 -6.90 -1.59
N ALA A 187 14.80 -6.52 -1.20
CA ALA A 187 14.20 -6.92 0.07
C ALA A 187 14.22 -8.46 0.23
N ARG A 188 14.71 -8.90 1.38
CA ARG A 188 14.77 -10.30 1.80
C ARG A 188 14.34 -10.38 3.26
N LEU A 189 13.72 -11.49 3.63
CA LEU A 189 13.55 -11.82 5.04
C LEU A 189 14.96 -11.95 5.62
N ALA A 190 15.29 -11.16 6.64
CA ALA A 190 16.55 -11.33 7.33
C ALA A 190 16.58 -12.76 7.90
N GLY A 191 17.51 -13.57 7.44
CA GLY A 191 17.70 -14.91 7.96
C GLY A 191 18.08 -14.85 9.43
N LEU A 192 17.42 -15.67 10.26
CA LEU A 192 18.06 -16.29 11.42
C LEU A 192 19.48 -16.75 11.02
N PRO A 193 20.48 -16.64 11.90
CA PRO A 193 21.86 -16.96 11.55
C PRO A 193 21.90 -18.34 10.88
N SER A 194 22.45 -18.38 9.67
CA SER A 194 22.85 -19.61 9.01
C SER A 194 23.82 -20.33 9.93
N GLY A 195 23.31 -21.30 10.69
CA GLY A 195 24.15 -22.20 11.46
C GLY A 195 25.02 -23.04 10.53
N GLY A 196 26.31 -23.08 10.84
CA GLY A 196 27.32 -23.94 10.20
C GLY A 196 28.13 -23.18 9.15
N SER A 197 29.47 -23.19 9.21
CA SER A 197 30.35 -24.29 9.62
C SER A 197 31.43 -23.88 10.62
#